data_AF-A0A0P1GA14-F1
#
_entry.id   AF-A0A0P1GA14-F1
#
_cell.length_a   1.000
_cell.length_b   1.000
_cell.length_c   1.000
_cell.angle_alpha   90.00
_cell.angle_beta   90.00
_cell.angle_gamma   90.00
#
_symmetry.space_group_name_H-M   'P 1'
#
loop_
_entity.id
_entity.type
_entity.pdbx_description
1 polymer ?
#
loop_
_entity_poly.entity_id
_entity_poly.type
_entity_poly.pdbx_seq_one_letter_code
_entity_poly.pdbx_strand_id
1 'polypeptide(L)'
;MISQSQTLNSKPILRLTGSPILKRTVAKALAVLKPPPDLTISDWADQNRRLSSEASAEPGQWRTSRAEYQRGIMEAVSDAATETVVIMSSSQVGKALALDTPLATPTGWTTMGEVAVGDILFDETGAPCRVTGATDVMLNRRCYRVRFSDGSSIIADADHLWAVDSDTPVRVQDAMRDLFHDDPPGGPDDEGDC
;
A
#
# COMPACT_ATOMS: atom_id res chain seq x y z
N MET A 1 -14.06 6.55 25.87
CA MET A 1 -14.09 7.90 26.48
C MET A 1 -13.45 8.82 25.44
N ILE A 2 -14.29 9.47 24.63
CA ILE A 2 -13.88 10.16 23.40
C ILE A 2 -13.32 11.53 23.77
N SER A 3 -12.04 11.76 23.46
CA SER A 3 -11.38 13.05 23.65
C SER A 3 -11.97 14.05 22.65
N GLN A 4 -12.59 15.11 23.15
CA GLN A 4 -13.09 16.19 22.32
C GLN A 4 -11.90 16.97 21.76
N SER A 5 -11.78 16.98 20.42
CA SER A 5 -10.84 17.82 19.69
C SER A 5 -11.18 19.29 19.95
N GLN A 6 -10.29 19.98 20.66
CA GLN A 6 -10.41 21.41 20.93
C GLN A 6 -10.19 22.15 19.61
N THR A 7 -11.23 22.85 19.15
CA THR A 7 -11.09 23.82 18.06
C THR A 7 -10.18 24.95 18.55
N LEU A 8 -8.95 24.99 18.02
CA LEU A 8 -8.01 26.06 18.28
C LEU A 8 -8.59 27.37 17.75
N ASN A 9 -9.10 28.19 18.68
CA ASN A 9 -9.55 29.54 18.45
C ASN A 9 -8.32 30.43 18.13
N SER A 10 -7.86 30.42 16.88
CA SER A 10 -6.69 31.19 16.48
C SER A 10 -7.04 32.68 16.38
N LYS A 11 -6.57 33.49 17.34
CA LYS A 11 -6.51 34.95 17.18
C LYS A 11 -5.70 35.28 15.91
N PRO A 12 -6.09 36.25 15.08
CA PRO A 12 -5.31 36.61 13.90
C PRO A 12 -3.94 37.16 14.33
N ILE A 13 -2.88 36.41 13.99
CA ILE A 13 -1.48 36.66 14.38
C ILE A 13 -0.93 37.95 13.76
N LEU A 14 -1.51 38.41 12.65
CA LEU A 14 -1.05 39.59 11.91
C LEU A 14 -2.17 40.64 11.78
N ARG A 15 -1.96 41.82 12.38
CA ARG A 15 -2.75 43.03 12.10
C ARG A 15 -2.06 43.84 11.03
N LEU A 16 -2.60 43.84 9.82
CA LEU A 16 -2.14 44.71 8.74
C LEU A 16 -2.61 46.15 9.01
N THR A 17 -1.67 47.05 9.33
CA THR A 17 -1.90 48.49 9.41
C THR A 17 -1.46 49.14 8.09
N GLY A 18 -2.29 50.00 7.49
CA GLY A 18 -1.98 50.65 6.20
C GLY A 18 -3.14 50.79 5.21
N SER A 19 -2.83 51.23 3.99
CA SER A 19 -3.76 51.52 2.88
C SER A 19 -4.63 50.30 2.50
N PRO A 20 -5.90 50.48 2.11
CA PRO A 20 -6.80 49.39 1.68
C PRO A 20 -6.22 48.53 0.55
N ILE A 21 -5.42 49.14 -0.33
CA ILE A 21 -4.76 48.46 -1.45
C ILE A 21 -3.71 47.49 -0.91
N LEU A 22 -2.88 47.93 0.04
CA LEU A 22 -1.85 47.09 0.66
C LEU A 22 -2.49 45.90 1.40
N LYS A 23 -3.58 46.12 2.13
CA LYS A 23 -4.33 45.04 2.81
C LYS A 23 -4.84 43.98 1.82
N ARG A 24 -5.40 44.41 0.69
CA ARG A 24 -5.94 43.49 -0.33
C ARG A 24 -4.84 42.71 -1.05
N THR A 25 -3.72 43.36 -1.38
CA THR A 25 -2.58 42.72 -2.02
C THR A 25 -1.93 41.69 -1.11
N VAL A 26 -1.70 42.04 0.16
CA VAL A 26 -1.12 41.12 1.15
C VAL A 26 -2.08 39.96 1.44
N ALA A 27 -3.39 40.19 1.54
CA ALA A 27 -4.37 39.11 1.72
C ALA A 27 -4.38 38.13 0.53
N LYS A 28 -4.31 38.63 -0.71
CA LYS A 28 -4.18 37.77 -1.90
C LYS A 28 -2.88 36.99 -1.91
N ALA A 29 -1.76 37.62 -1.57
CA ALA A 29 -0.46 36.96 -1.51
C ALA A 29 -0.41 35.87 -0.41
N LEU A 30 -0.95 36.17 0.79
CA LEU A 30 -1.03 35.20 1.89
C LEU A 30 -2.00 34.05 1.59
N ALA A 31 -3.03 34.26 0.77
CA ALA A 31 -3.92 33.17 0.36
C ALA A 31 -3.20 32.09 -0.48
N VAL A 32 -2.11 32.45 -1.18
CA VAL A 32 -1.25 31.50 -1.90
C VAL A 32 -0.38 30.69 -0.93
N LEU A 33 0.00 31.30 0.20
CA LEU A 33 0.78 30.66 1.27
C LEU A 33 -0.08 29.91 2.29
N LYS A 34 -1.38 29.75 2.02
CA LYS A 34 -2.26 29.00 2.91
C LYS A 34 -1.75 27.55 2.94
N PRO A 35 -1.43 27.00 4.13
CA PRO A 35 -0.99 25.62 4.21
C PRO A 35 -2.08 24.71 3.63
N PRO A 36 -1.68 23.59 3.00
CA PRO A 36 -2.65 22.61 2.51
C PRO A 36 -3.59 22.22 3.66
N PRO A 37 -4.87 21.95 3.35
CA PRO A 37 -5.82 21.54 4.36
C PRO A 37 -5.30 20.30 5.09
N ASP A 38 -5.50 20.27 6.40
CA ASP A 38 -5.15 19.13 7.24
C ASP A 38 -6.15 18.01 6.95
N LEU A 39 -5.77 17.13 6.02
CA LEU A 39 -6.57 16.01 5.55
C LEU A 39 -5.79 14.73 5.78
N THR A 40 -6.50 13.72 6.24
CA THR A 40 -5.97 12.37 6.31
C THR A 40 -5.94 11.80 4.89
N ILE A 41 -5.18 10.73 4.69
CA ILE A 41 -5.11 10.02 3.41
C ILE A 41 -6.50 9.50 3.01
N SER A 42 -7.32 9.07 3.97
CA SER A 42 -8.67 8.58 3.67
C SER A 42 -9.60 9.71 3.21
N ASP A 43 -9.55 10.87 3.87
CA ASP A 43 -10.29 12.07 3.49
C ASP A 43 -9.87 12.59 2.12
N TRP A 44 -8.56 12.65 1.87
CA TRP A 44 -8.03 13.06 0.58
C TRP A 44 -8.44 12.08 -0.52
N ALA A 45 -8.38 10.77 -0.26
CA ALA A 45 -8.77 9.75 -1.22
C ALA A 45 -10.26 9.83 -1.55
N ASP A 46 -11.13 10.00 -0.56
CA ASP A 46 -12.57 10.19 -0.76
C ASP A 46 -12.90 11.44 -1.60
N GLN A 47 -12.09 12.49 -1.47
CA GLN A 47 -12.27 13.74 -2.22
C GLN A 47 -11.70 13.71 -3.64
N ASN A 48 -10.55 13.05 -3.84
CA ASN A 48 -9.72 13.26 -5.03
C ASN A 48 -9.43 11.98 -5.82
N ARG A 49 -9.40 10.82 -5.18
CA ARG A 49 -8.98 9.57 -5.83
C ARG A 49 -10.08 9.01 -6.71
N ARG A 50 -9.73 8.66 -7.95
CA ARG A 50 -10.61 7.99 -8.90
C ARG A 50 -10.02 6.68 -9.37
N LEU A 51 -10.85 5.66 -9.45
CA LEU A 51 -10.54 4.35 -9.98
C LEU A 51 -10.89 4.31 -11.46
N SER A 52 -10.00 3.75 -12.27
CA SER A 52 -10.21 3.58 -13.71
C SER A 52 -11.11 2.37 -14.00
N SER A 53 -11.74 2.37 -15.17
CA SER A 53 -12.59 1.27 -15.66
C SER A 53 -11.81 -0.02 -15.91
N GLU A 54 -10.51 0.11 -16.19
CA GLU A 54 -9.65 -1.00 -16.58
C GLU A 54 -9.16 -1.78 -15.35
N ALA A 55 -8.98 -1.13 -14.20
CA ALA A 55 -8.33 -1.71 -13.03
C ALA A 55 -9.26 -1.87 -11.81
N SER A 56 -10.56 -1.62 -11.98
CA SER A 56 -11.51 -1.68 -10.87
C SER A 56 -12.86 -2.25 -11.28
N ALA A 57 -13.38 -3.16 -10.45
CA ALA A 57 -14.74 -3.65 -10.55
C ALA A 57 -15.80 -2.56 -10.29
N GLU A 58 -15.44 -1.49 -9.57
CA GLU A 58 -16.31 -0.35 -9.26
C GLU A 58 -15.61 0.96 -9.66
N PRO A 59 -15.52 1.26 -10.97
CA PRO A 59 -14.83 2.44 -11.44
C PRO A 59 -15.54 3.73 -11.03
N GLY A 60 -14.76 4.82 -10.97
CA GLY A 60 -15.26 6.13 -10.58
C GLY A 60 -14.66 6.62 -9.27
N GLN A 61 -15.43 7.39 -8.50
CA GLN A 61 -14.93 8.02 -7.28
C GLN A 61 -14.62 6.97 -6.21
N TRP A 62 -13.40 6.99 -5.68
CA TRP A 62 -13.03 6.19 -4.51
C TRP A 62 -13.97 6.50 -3.35
N ARG A 63 -14.34 5.45 -2.62
CA ARG A 63 -15.10 5.57 -1.38
C ARG A 63 -14.46 4.66 -0.35
N THR A 64 -13.78 5.22 0.64
CA THR A 64 -13.15 4.49 1.74
C THR A 64 -14.16 3.63 2.46
N SER A 65 -15.43 4.05 2.53
CA SER A 65 -16.52 3.24 3.09
C SER A 65 -16.75 1.90 2.37
N ARG A 66 -16.32 1.75 1.11
CA ARG A 66 -16.36 0.47 0.37
C ARG A 66 -15.23 -0.48 0.79
N ALA A 67 -14.13 0.07 1.29
CA ALA A 67 -12.96 -0.65 1.80
C ALA A 67 -12.66 -0.19 3.23
N GLU A 68 -13.67 -0.20 4.11
CA GLU A 68 -13.62 0.48 5.41
C GLU A 68 -12.47 -0.02 6.31
N TYR A 69 -12.05 -1.27 6.12
CA TYR A 69 -10.87 -1.85 6.77
C TYR A 69 -9.57 -1.09 6.48
N GLN A 70 -9.47 -0.41 5.34
CA GLN A 70 -8.31 0.40 4.97
C GLN A 70 -8.28 1.76 5.68
N ARG A 71 -9.41 2.24 6.24
CA ARG A 71 -9.46 3.56 6.90
C ARG A 71 -8.44 3.64 8.02
N GLY A 72 -8.48 2.70 8.97
CA GLY A 72 -7.56 2.71 10.11
C GLY A 72 -6.08 2.72 9.70
N ILE A 73 -5.75 2.05 8.60
CA ILE A 73 -4.39 2.05 8.02
C ILE A 73 -4.05 3.44 7.46
N MET A 74 -4.93 4.00 6.63
CA MET A 74 -4.74 5.33 6.04
C MET A 74 -4.62 6.44 7.11
N GLU A 75 -5.41 6.33 8.18
CA GLU A 75 -5.36 7.24 9.33
C GLU A 75 -4.04 7.10 10.10
N ALA A 76 -3.60 5.86 10.38
CA ALA A 76 -2.32 5.63 11.05
C ALA A 76 -1.13 6.17 10.25
N VAL A 77 -1.17 6.10 8.91
CA VAL A 77 -0.12 6.69 8.05
C VAL A 77 -0.20 8.22 8.03
N SER A 78 -1.37 8.81 8.25
CA SER A 78 -1.57 10.27 8.26
C SER A 78 -1.17 10.92 9.57
N ASP A 79 -1.12 10.14 10.66
CA ASP A 79 -0.75 10.63 11.98
C ASP A 79 0.76 10.88 12.06
N ALA A 80 1.15 12.15 12.19
CA ALA A 80 2.54 12.57 12.30
C ALA A 80 3.25 12.03 13.57
N ALA A 81 2.52 11.54 14.56
CA ALA A 81 3.08 10.88 15.74
C ALA A 81 3.39 9.39 15.51
N THR A 82 2.90 8.79 14.41
CA THR A 82 3.09 7.37 14.11
C THR A 82 4.37 7.17 13.28
N GLU A 83 5.38 6.53 13.89
CA GLU A 83 6.66 6.23 13.22
C GLU A 83 6.64 4.89 12.46
N THR A 84 5.71 3.97 12.78
CA THR A 84 5.66 2.63 12.18
C THR A 84 4.22 2.09 12.18
N VAL A 85 3.80 1.54 11.04
CA VAL A 85 2.48 0.89 10.87
C VAL A 85 2.70 -0.56 10.43
N VAL A 86 2.15 -1.51 11.19
CA VAL A 86 2.18 -2.95 10.87
C VAL A 86 0.77 -3.41 10.54
N ILE A 87 0.60 -4.09 9.41
CA ILE A 87 -0.71 -4.48 8.89
C ILE A 87 -0.71 -5.99 8.67
N MET A 88 -1.67 -6.68 9.28
CA MET A 88 -2.01 -8.05 8.91
C MET A 88 -3.15 -7.99 7.90
N SER A 89 -2.96 -8.55 6.71
CA SER A 89 -3.93 -8.44 5.62
C SER A 89 -4.09 -9.75 4.86
N SER A 90 -5.27 -9.97 4.30
CA SER A 90 -5.58 -11.09 3.44
C SER A 90 -5.01 -10.92 2.02
N SER A 91 -5.11 -11.94 1.18
CA SER A 91 -4.76 -11.84 -0.25
C SER A 91 -5.52 -10.70 -0.96
N GLN A 92 -4.93 -10.18 -2.05
CA GLN A 92 -5.44 -9.06 -2.88
C GLN A 92 -5.17 -7.63 -2.34
N VAL A 93 -4.14 -7.44 -1.52
CA VAL A 93 -3.62 -6.09 -1.16
C VAL A 93 -2.24 -5.76 -1.78
N GLY A 94 -1.93 -6.33 -2.95
CA GLY A 94 -0.71 -6.01 -3.72
C GLY A 94 0.53 -6.81 -3.31
N LYS A 95 0.50 -8.13 -3.56
CA LYS A 95 1.62 -9.08 -3.32
C LYS A 95 1.64 -10.13 -4.44
N ALA A 96 2.39 -9.87 -5.52
CA ALA A 96 2.43 -10.74 -6.70
C ALA A 96 3.54 -11.80 -6.61
N LEU A 97 3.28 -12.98 -7.20
CA LEU A 97 4.20 -14.11 -7.33
C LEU A 97 4.23 -14.52 -8.80
N ALA A 98 5.29 -15.21 -9.23
CA ALA A 98 5.37 -15.72 -10.60
C ALA A 98 4.21 -16.68 -10.92
N LEU A 99 3.74 -16.65 -12.17
CA LEU A 99 2.56 -17.39 -12.62
C LEU A 99 2.69 -18.91 -12.47
N ASP A 100 3.90 -19.45 -12.55
CA ASP A 100 4.18 -20.88 -12.39
C ASP A 100 4.28 -21.32 -10.91
N THR A 101 4.11 -20.39 -9.96
CA THR A 101 4.15 -20.71 -8.52
C THR A 101 3.04 -21.70 -8.18
N PRO A 102 3.38 -22.88 -7.63
CA PRO A 102 2.40 -23.91 -7.33
C PRO A 102 1.58 -23.55 -6.08
N LEU A 103 0.27 -23.76 -6.17
CA LEU A 103 -0.69 -23.56 -5.09
C LEU A 103 -1.36 -24.90 -4.75
N ALA A 104 -1.36 -25.26 -3.47
CA ALA A 104 -2.00 -26.48 -3.00
C ALA A 104 -3.53 -26.34 -2.99
N THR A 105 -4.21 -27.35 -3.52
CA THR A 105 -5.68 -27.48 -3.50
C THR A 105 -6.06 -28.76 -2.75
N PRO A 106 -7.30 -28.92 -2.27
CA PRO A 106 -7.74 -30.18 -1.67
C PRO A 106 -7.66 -31.40 -2.58
N THR A 107 -7.59 -31.22 -3.91
CA THR A 107 -7.60 -32.30 -4.90
C THR A 107 -6.28 -32.44 -5.67
N GLY A 108 -5.23 -31.71 -5.28
CA GLY A 108 -3.95 -31.70 -5.99
C GLY A 108 -3.31 -30.32 -5.98
N TRP A 109 -2.81 -29.87 -7.13
CA TRP A 109 -2.11 -28.61 -7.28
C TRP A 109 -2.71 -27.79 -8.42
N THR A 110 -2.68 -26.47 -8.26
CA THR A 110 -2.87 -25.48 -9.34
C THR A 110 -1.65 -24.55 -9.34
N THR A 111 -1.68 -23.49 -10.12
CA THR A 111 -0.63 -22.46 -10.16
C THR A 111 -1.22 -21.06 -9.99
N MET A 112 -0.38 -20.07 -9.68
CA MET A 112 -0.79 -18.66 -9.62
C MET A 112 -1.39 -18.16 -10.95
N GLY A 113 -0.97 -18.71 -12.09
CA GLY A 113 -1.50 -18.36 -13.41
C GLY A 113 -2.81 -19.09 -13.78
N GLU A 114 -3.09 -20.23 -13.16
CA GLU A 114 -4.29 -21.03 -13.44
C GLU A 114 -5.41 -20.85 -12.41
N VAL A 115 -5.08 -20.40 -11.20
CA VAL A 115 -6.05 -20.21 -10.13
C VAL A 115 -7.11 -19.16 -10.50
N ALA A 116 -8.37 -19.50 -10.26
CA ALA A 116 -9.51 -18.67 -10.61
C ALA A 116 -10.49 -18.50 -9.46
N VAL A 117 -11.36 -17.50 -9.59
CA VAL A 117 -12.48 -17.29 -8.66
C VAL A 117 -13.36 -18.54 -8.61
N GLY A 118 -13.59 -19.05 -7.40
CA GLY A 118 -14.34 -20.26 -7.15
C GLY A 118 -13.49 -21.46 -6.75
N ASP A 119 -12.19 -21.46 -7.06
CA ASP A 119 -11.25 -22.51 -6.65
C ASP A 119 -11.11 -22.59 -5.13
N ILE A 120 -10.64 -23.75 -4.65
CA ILE A 120 -10.40 -23.99 -3.22
C ILE A 120 -8.90 -24.18 -2.99
N LEU A 121 -8.35 -23.34 -2.12
CA LEU A 121 -6.97 -23.42 -1.62
C LEU A 121 -6.98 -23.71 -0.12
N PHE A 122 -5.82 -23.66 0.51
CA PHE A 122 -5.67 -23.74 1.97
C PHE A 122 -5.29 -22.37 2.54
N ASP A 123 -5.81 -22.05 3.72
CA ASP A 123 -5.37 -20.90 4.51
C ASP A 123 -4.13 -21.22 5.38
N GLU A 124 -3.67 -20.26 6.18
CA GLU A 124 -2.50 -20.41 7.07
C GLU A 124 -2.69 -21.48 8.16
N THR A 125 -3.93 -21.86 8.45
CA THR A 125 -4.26 -22.94 9.39
C THR A 125 -4.36 -24.30 8.70
N GLY A 126 -4.26 -24.33 7.37
CA GLY A 126 -4.45 -25.52 6.54
C GLY A 126 -5.92 -25.85 6.26
N ALA A 127 -6.86 -24.95 6.56
CA ALA A 127 -8.28 -25.19 6.29
C ALA A 127 -8.64 -24.79 4.84
N PRO A 128 -9.55 -25.53 4.17
CA PRO A 128 -9.99 -25.18 2.82
C PRO A 128 -10.68 -23.81 2.77
N CYS A 129 -10.19 -22.92 1.91
CA CYS A 129 -10.71 -21.58 1.69
C CYS A 129 -11.03 -21.35 0.21
N ARG A 130 -12.07 -20.57 -0.09
CA ARG A 130 -12.50 -20.31 -1.47
C ARG A 130 -11.86 -19.02 -2.00
N VAL A 131 -11.32 -19.09 -3.21
CA VAL A 131 -10.87 -17.91 -3.95
C VAL A 131 -12.08 -17.08 -4.36
N THR A 132 -12.13 -15.83 -3.91
CA THR A 132 -13.25 -14.89 -4.18
C THR A 132 -12.90 -13.82 -5.20
N GLY A 133 -11.61 -13.64 -5.52
CA GLY A 133 -11.11 -12.67 -6.48
C GLY A 133 -9.72 -13.06 -6.98
N ALA A 134 -9.43 -12.72 -8.23
CA ALA A 134 -8.12 -12.81 -8.87
C ALA A 134 -7.91 -11.53 -9.68
N THR A 135 -6.71 -10.94 -9.60
CA THR A 135 -6.32 -9.79 -10.42
C THR A 135 -5.86 -10.24 -11.79
N ASP A 136 -5.85 -9.34 -12.78
CA ASP A 136 -5.16 -9.61 -14.04
C ASP A 136 -3.67 -9.86 -13.81
N VAL A 137 -3.06 -10.61 -14.74
CA VAL A 137 -1.61 -10.82 -14.77
C VAL A 137 -0.91 -9.46 -14.84
N MET A 138 0.02 -9.23 -13.93
CA MET A 138 0.83 -8.02 -13.97
C MET A 138 2.03 -8.35 -14.89
N LEU A 139 2.49 -7.38 -15.68
CA LEU A 139 3.51 -7.62 -16.71
C LEU A 139 4.64 -6.60 -16.55
N ASN A 140 5.85 -6.98 -16.97
CA ASN A 140 7.04 -6.13 -16.91
C ASN A 140 7.38 -5.65 -15.49
N ARG A 141 7.15 -6.50 -14.50
CA ARG A 141 7.51 -6.23 -13.11
C ARG A 141 8.86 -6.85 -12.79
N ARG A 142 9.59 -6.22 -11.87
CA ARG A 142 10.87 -6.76 -11.40
C ARG A 142 10.56 -7.87 -10.41
N CYS A 143 11.01 -9.09 -10.70
CA CYS A 143 10.85 -10.21 -9.80
C CYS A 143 12.22 -10.75 -9.39
N TYR A 144 12.29 -11.37 -8.22
CA TYR A 144 13.50 -11.91 -7.63
C TYR A 144 13.29 -13.36 -7.23
N ARG A 145 14.31 -14.19 -7.46
CA ARG A 145 14.32 -15.56 -6.96
C ARG A 145 14.77 -15.57 -5.50
N VAL A 146 13.86 -15.94 -4.60
CA VAL A 146 14.15 -16.21 -3.20
C VAL A 146 14.48 -17.68 -3.05
N ARG A 147 15.68 -18.00 -2.53
CA ARG A 147 16.11 -19.38 -2.25
C ARG A 147 16.16 -19.62 -0.75
N PHE A 148 15.54 -20.70 -0.31
CA PHE A 148 15.50 -21.11 1.08
C PHE A 148 16.66 -22.06 1.41
N SER A 149 16.97 -22.21 2.70
CA SER A 149 18.08 -23.05 3.18
C SER A 149 17.88 -24.54 2.90
N ASP A 150 16.63 -24.97 2.69
CA ASP A 150 16.29 -26.34 2.26
C ASP A 150 16.52 -26.58 0.75
N GLY A 151 16.98 -25.57 0.03
CA GLY A 151 17.26 -25.61 -1.41
C GLY A 151 16.06 -25.27 -2.29
N SER A 152 14.85 -25.18 -1.74
CA SER A 152 13.66 -24.74 -2.46
C SER A 152 13.77 -23.27 -2.87
N SER A 153 12.98 -22.86 -3.87
CA SER A 153 12.98 -21.47 -4.33
C SER A 153 11.63 -21.06 -4.87
N ILE A 154 11.35 -19.76 -4.79
CA ILE A 154 10.19 -19.11 -5.38
C ILE A 154 10.62 -17.83 -6.10
N ILE A 155 9.90 -17.43 -7.13
CA ILE A 155 10.07 -16.14 -7.79
C ILE A 155 8.96 -15.22 -7.30
N ALA A 156 9.34 -14.10 -6.69
CA ALA A 156 8.42 -13.14 -6.10
C ALA A 156 8.68 -11.74 -6.64
N ASP A 157 7.62 -10.96 -6.79
CA ASP A 157 7.73 -9.56 -7.18
C ASP A 157 8.58 -8.75 -6.18
N ALA A 158 9.25 -7.69 -6.66
CA ALA A 158 10.06 -6.80 -5.82
C ALA A 158 9.27 -6.16 -4.66
N ASP A 159 7.97 -5.95 -4.82
CA ASP A 159 7.09 -5.40 -3.79
C ASP A 159 6.43 -6.49 -2.92
N HIS A 160 6.80 -7.77 -3.12
CA HIS A 160 6.32 -8.90 -2.33
C HIS A 160 6.94 -8.87 -0.92
N LEU A 161 6.14 -8.51 0.08
CA LEU A 161 6.57 -8.47 1.47
C LEU A 161 6.41 -9.84 2.11
N TRP A 162 7.47 -10.26 2.80
CA TRP A 162 7.54 -11.54 3.50
C TRP A 162 7.33 -11.32 5.00
N ALA A 163 6.48 -12.15 5.61
CA ALA A 163 6.53 -12.34 7.04
C ALA A 163 7.78 -13.15 7.38
N VAL A 164 8.71 -12.55 8.12
CA VAL A 164 9.94 -13.19 8.56
C VAL A 164 10.00 -13.17 10.08
N ASP A 165 10.46 -14.27 10.67
CA ASP A 165 10.82 -14.32 12.08
C ASP A 165 12.35 -14.31 12.20
N SER A 166 12.86 -13.61 13.20
CA SER A 166 14.29 -13.45 13.41
C SER A 166 14.60 -13.32 14.90
N ASP A 167 15.46 -14.21 15.39
CA ASP A 167 15.99 -14.16 16.77
C ASP A 167 16.84 -12.90 17.04
N THR A 168 17.16 -12.13 16.00
CA THR A 168 17.87 -10.86 16.07
C THR A 168 16.91 -9.73 15.71
N PRO A 169 16.81 -8.65 16.50
CA PRO A 169 15.97 -7.50 16.14
C PRO A 169 16.47 -6.88 14.83
N VAL A 170 15.71 -7.08 13.75
CA VAL A 170 15.98 -6.45 12.46
C VAL A 170 15.40 -5.04 12.47
N ARG A 171 16.28 -4.02 12.35
CA ARG A 171 15.85 -2.65 12.07
C ARG A 171 15.51 -2.55 10.59
N VAL A 172 14.23 -2.41 10.28
CA VAL A 172 13.68 -2.30 8.91
C VAL A 172 14.33 -1.16 8.10
N GLN A 173 14.92 -0.16 8.77
CA GLN A 173 15.56 0.99 8.13
C GLN A 173 16.98 0.74 7.58
N ASP A 174 17.71 -0.24 8.11
CA ASP A 174 19.11 -0.48 7.71
C ASP A 174 19.22 -1.50 6.56
N ALA A 175 18.30 -2.47 6.47
CA ALA A 175 18.33 -3.52 5.44
C ALA A 175 18.01 -3.01 4.02
N MET A 176 17.24 -1.92 3.90
CA MET A 176 16.77 -1.43 2.61
C MET A 176 17.75 -0.47 1.94
N ARG A 177 18.81 -0.02 2.62
CA ARG A 177 19.83 0.87 2.05
C ARG A 177 21.08 0.13 1.58
N ASP A 178 21.38 -1.03 2.17
CA ASP A 178 22.57 -1.83 1.85
C ASP A 178 22.32 -2.89 0.75
N LEU A 179 21.05 -3.18 0.41
CA LEU A 179 20.69 -4.12 -0.68
C LEU A 179 20.56 -3.47 -2.07
N PHE A 180 20.68 -2.15 -2.18
CA PHE A 180 20.59 -1.43 -3.48
C PHE A 180 21.91 -0.77 -3.92
N HIS A 181 23.06 -1.14 -3.34
CA HIS A 181 24.36 -0.74 -3.90
C HIS A 181 24.76 -1.69 -5.03
N ASP A 182 24.54 -1.22 -6.25
CA ASP A 182 25.23 -1.59 -7.49
C ASP A 182 25.28 -3.09 -7.86
N ASP A 183 24.13 -3.74 -7.99
CA ASP A 183 24.06 -4.89 -8.89
C ASP A 183 23.92 -4.38 -10.34
N PRO A 184 24.81 -4.79 -11.27
CA PRO A 184 24.73 -4.39 -12.68
C PRO A 184 23.45 -4.96 -13.31
N PRO A 185 22.90 -4.30 -14.35
CA PRO A 185 21.65 -4.75 -14.95
C PRO A 185 21.83 -6.08 -15.69
N GLY A 186 20.98 -7.05 -15.35
CA GLY A 186 20.50 -8.09 -16.26
C GLY A 186 21.31 -9.37 -16.29
N GLY A 187 20.96 -10.32 -15.41
CA GLY A 187 21.11 -11.74 -15.70
C GLY A 187 19.88 -12.27 -16.47
N PRO A 188 20.01 -13.33 -17.27
CA PRO A 188 18.90 -13.91 -18.05
C PRO A 188 17.74 -14.49 -17.20
N ASP A 189 17.86 -14.46 -15.87
CA ASP A 189 16.90 -15.02 -14.92
C ASP A 189 16.02 -13.95 -14.25
N ASP A 190 16.21 -12.66 -14.58
CA ASP A 190 15.52 -11.51 -13.95
C ASP A 190 14.26 -11.06 -14.72
N GLU A 191 13.93 -11.74 -15.84
CA GLU A 191 12.71 -11.50 -16.62
C GLU A 191 11.68 -12.60 -16.32
N GLY A 192 10.71 -12.30 -15.46
CA GLY A 192 9.59 -13.17 -15.19
C GLY A 192 8.33 -12.35 -15.00
N ASP A 193 7.25 -12.73 -15.68
CA ASP A 193 5.95 -12.10 -15.52
C ASP A 193 5.34 -12.52 -14.16
N CYS A 194 5.16 -11.51 -13.31
CA CYS A 194 4.34 -11.47 -12.11
C CYS A 194 3.33 -10.34 -12.36
#